data_AF-A0A9D6R9F3-F1
#
_entry.id   AF-A0A9D6R9F3-F1
#
_cell.length_a   1.000
_cell.length_b   1.000
_cell.length_c   1.000
_cell.angle_alpha   90.00
_cell.angle_beta   90.00
_cell.angle_gamma   90.00
#
_symmetry.space_group_name_H-M   'P 1'
#
loop_
_entity.id
_entity.type
_entity.pdbx_description
1 polymer ?
#
loop_
_entity_poly.entity_id
_entity_poly.type
_entity_poly.pdbx_seq_one_letter_code
_entity_poly.pdbx_strand_id
1 'polypeptide(L)'
;MRLPPAVVLAGVARTLEEDVLPAVGDRAARGLVFAALEVLANVQDLVEWRVDVREEELTAAAAALTESAERLQASGLGAEAARLRAALAAAEHLDDRAARGRALDAALEDALVVLDRARAEPGVEAALASIRAHLVNQTIRDLMRTQRPLLNRISQG
;
A
#
# COMPACT_ATOMS: atom_id res chain seq x y z
N MET A 1 -20.08 -7.59 -2.41
CA MET A 1 -18.93 -8.34 -1.84
C MET A 1 -17.82 -8.38 -2.88
N ARG A 2 -16.62 -7.88 -2.55
CA ARG A 2 -15.41 -8.12 -3.34
C ARG A 2 -14.64 -9.24 -2.65
N LEU A 3 -14.39 -10.35 -3.33
CA LEU A 3 -13.59 -11.46 -2.78
C LEU A 3 -12.12 -11.05 -2.73
N PRO A 4 -11.37 -11.42 -1.67
CA PRO A 4 -9.92 -11.22 -1.66
C PRO A 4 -9.27 -11.89 -2.87
N PRO A 5 -8.29 -11.26 -3.53
CA PRO A 5 -7.62 -11.86 -4.68
C PRO A 5 -7.07 -13.27 -4.40
N ALA A 6 -6.54 -13.52 -3.19
CA ALA A 6 -6.09 -14.85 -2.79
C ALA A 6 -7.22 -15.88 -2.79
N VAL A 7 -8.42 -15.51 -2.34
CA VAL A 7 -9.60 -16.38 -2.39
C VAL A 7 -10.02 -16.66 -3.83
N VAL A 8 -9.91 -15.68 -4.72
CA VAL A 8 -10.20 -15.86 -6.16
C VAL A 8 -9.15 -16.79 -6.79
N LEU A 9 -7.86 -16.56 -6.55
CA LEU A 9 -6.77 -17.38 -7.08
C LEU A 9 -6.83 -18.82 -6.56
N ALA A 10 -7.14 -19.01 -5.27
CA ALA A 10 -7.36 -20.33 -4.68
C ALA A 10 -8.60 -21.03 -5.27
N GLY A 11 -9.66 -20.29 -5.59
CA GLY A 11 -10.82 -20.82 -6.29
C GLY A 11 -10.47 -21.29 -7.71
N VAL A 12 -9.71 -20.49 -8.46
CA VAL A 12 -9.22 -20.84 -9.80
C VAL A 12 -8.31 -22.07 -9.75
N ALA A 13 -7.37 -22.13 -8.81
CA ALA A 13 -6.48 -23.27 -8.64
C ALA A 13 -7.27 -24.56 -8.37
N ARG A 14 -8.26 -24.50 -7.49
CA ARG A 14 -9.13 -25.64 -7.17
C ARG A 14 -9.89 -26.14 -8.39
N THR A 15 -10.51 -25.24 -9.17
CA THR A 15 -11.19 -25.62 -10.42
C THR A 15 -10.22 -26.24 -11.43
N LEU A 16 -9.00 -25.72 -11.54
CA LEU A 16 -8.00 -26.29 -12.43
C LEU A 16 -7.58 -27.71 -12.00
N GLU A 17 -7.48 -27.97 -10.71
CA GLU A 17 -7.06 -29.25 -10.15
C GLU A 17 -8.19 -30.30 -10.13
N GLU A 18 -9.38 -29.91 -9.69
CA GLU A 18 -10.50 -30.83 -9.45
C GLU A 18 -11.34 -31.07 -10.71
N ASP A 19 -11.54 -30.05 -11.55
CA ASP A 19 -12.46 -30.13 -12.69
C ASP A 19 -11.73 -30.23 -14.03
N VAL A 20 -10.67 -29.45 -14.23
CA VAL A 20 -9.99 -29.34 -15.53
C VAL A 20 -8.95 -30.44 -15.69
N LEU A 21 -8.05 -30.63 -14.73
CA LEU A 21 -6.95 -31.59 -14.83
C LEU A 21 -7.42 -33.03 -15.10
N PRO A 22 -8.51 -33.55 -14.50
CA PRO A 22 -9.01 -34.90 -14.80
C PRO A 22 -9.59 -35.03 -16.21
N ALA A 23 -10.13 -33.94 -16.77
CA ALA A 23 -10.74 -33.92 -18.10
C ALA A 23 -9.72 -33.77 -19.24
N VAL A 24 -8.48 -33.36 -18.94
CA VAL A 24 -7.43 -33.21 -19.96
C VAL A 24 -6.72 -34.54 -20.21
N GLY A 25 -6.99 -35.12 -21.38
CA GLY A 25 -6.37 -36.37 -21.85
C GLY A 25 -4.99 -36.21 -22.51
N ASP A 26 -4.68 -35.03 -23.05
CA ASP A 26 -3.38 -34.76 -23.68
C ASP A 26 -2.28 -34.48 -22.66
N ARG A 27 -1.12 -35.14 -22.81
CA ARG A 27 0.00 -35.04 -21.87
C ARG A 27 0.63 -33.66 -21.84
N ALA A 28 0.74 -32.98 -22.98
CA ALA A 28 1.35 -31.65 -23.04
C ALA A 28 0.43 -30.61 -22.37
N ALA A 29 -0.87 -30.68 -22.65
CA ALA A 29 -1.89 -29.84 -22.02
C ALA A 29 -1.94 -30.05 -20.50
N ARG A 30 -1.81 -31.28 -20.00
CA ARG A 30 -1.69 -31.55 -18.55
C ARG A 30 -0.47 -30.85 -17.94
N GLY A 31 0.67 -30.86 -18.64
CA GLY A 31 1.88 -30.15 -18.21
C GLY A 31 1.66 -28.65 -18.08
N LEU A 32 0.89 -28.04 -18.99
CA LEU A 32 0.52 -26.62 -18.92
C LEU A 32 -0.41 -26.31 -17.74
N VAL A 33 -1.34 -27.21 -17.42
CA VAL A 33 -2.21 -27.05 -16.23
C VAL A 33 -1.38 -27.09 -14.95
N PHE A 34 -0.41 -28.01 -14.84
CA PHE A 34 0.51 -28.04 -13.69
C PHE A 34 1.35 -26.77 -13.59
N ALA A 35 1.90 -26.27 -14.70
CA ALA A 35 2.65 -25.02 -14.70
C ALA A 35 1.78 -23.82 -14.27
N ALA A 36 0.52 -23.79 -14.69
CA ALA A 36 -0.43 -22.75 -14.26
C ALA A 36 -0.72 -22.82 -12.75
N LEU A 37 -0.92 -24.03 -12.20
CA LEU A 37 -1.11 -24.24 -10.76
C LEU A 37 0.11 -23.77 -9.95
N GLU A 38 1.32 -24.08 -10.43
CA GLU A 38 2.57 -23.64 -9.80
C GLU A 38 2.72 -22.12 -9.81
N VAL A 39 2.40 -21.47 -10.93
CA VAL A 39 2.39 -19.99 -11.01
C VAL A 39 1.36 -19.39 -10.05
N LEU A 40 0.16 -19.95 -9.97
CA LEU A 40 -0.91 -19.47 -9.08
C LEU A 40 -0.49 -19.57 -7.61
N ALA A 41 0.11 -20.68 -7.20
CA ALA A 41 0.63 -20.87 -5.84
C ALA A 41 1.69 -19.81 -5.50
N ASN A 42 2.63 -19.56 -6.40
CA ASN A 42 3.70 -18.57 -6.20
C ASN A 42 3.21 -17.12 -6.19
N VAL A 43 2.12 -16.82 -6.91
CA VAL A 43 1.55 -15.47 -6.99
C VAL A 43 0.66 -15.16 -5.80
N GLN A 44 -0.02 -16.15 -5.22
CA GLN A 44 -0.95 -15.96 -4.12
C GLN A 44 -0.29 -15.29 -2.90
N ASP A 45 0.88 -15.79 -2.49
CA ASP A 45 1.65 -15.23 -1.36
C ASP A 45 2.13 -13.80 -1.65
N LEU A 46 2.49 -13.51 -2.89
CA LEU A 46 2.89 -12.16 -3.32
C LEU A 46 1.73 -11.17 -3.26
N VAL A 47 0.50 -11.63 -3.50
CA VAL A 47 -0.69 -10.76 -3.48
C VAL A 47 -1.13 -10.47 -2.05
N GLU A 48 -1.13 -11.46 -1.15
CA GLU A 48 -1.42 -11.22 0.28
C GLU A 48 -0.35 -10.38 0.95
N TRP A 49 0.93 -10.68 0.72
CA TRP A 49 2.04 -9.88 1.23
C TRP A 49 1.93 -8.40 0.79
N ARG A 50 1.49 -8.14 -0.45
CA ARG A 50 1.25 -6.77 -0.93
C ARG A 50 0.05 -6.08 -0.28
N VAL A 51 -0.91 -6.84 0.25
CA VAL A 51 -2.06 -6.29 0.99
C VAL A 51 -1.64 -5.81 2.37
N ASP A 52 -0.92 -6.63 3.13
CA ASP A 52 -0.45 -6.25 4.48
C ASP A 52 0.52 -5.07 4.41
N VAL A 53 1.47 -5.15 3.46
CA VAL A 53 2.35 -4.04 3.12
C VAL A 53 1.56 -2.76 2.84
N ARG A 54 0.47 -2.84 2.06
CA ARG A 54 -0.31 -1.65 1.73
C ARG A 54 -1.00 -1.09 2.96
N GLU A 55 -1.53 -1.92 3.86
CA GLU A 55 -2.13 -1.45 5.11
C GLU A 55 -1.10 -0.77 6.04
N GLU A 56 0.12 -1.32 6.13
CA GLU A 56 1.21 -0.69 6.86
C GLU A 56 1.58 0.68 6.28
N GLU A 57 1.63 0.82 4.95
CA GLU A 57 1.89 2.11 4.30
C GLU A 57 0.79 3.13 4.62
N LEU A 58 -0.48 2.72 4.52
CA LEU A 58 -1.62 3.59 4.83
C LEU A 58 -1.61 4.03 6.29
N THR A 59 -1.27 3.12 7.21
CA THR A 59 -1.15 3.42 8.65
C THR A 59 -0.01 4.40 8.90
N ALA A 60 1.14 4.21 8.25
CA ALA A 60 2.28 5.10 8.37
C ALA A 60 1.98 6.51 7.83
N ALA A 61 1.26 6.61 6.70
CA ALA A 61 0.82 7.89 6.14
C ALA A 61 -0.12 8.64 7.09
N ALA A 62 -1.11 7.95 7.65
CA ALA A 62 -2.04 8.52 8.61
C ALA A 62 -1.34 8.99 9.90
N ALA A 63 -0.36 8.22 10.40
CA ALA A 63 0.44 8.60 11.56
C ALA A 63 1.28 9.86 11.30
N ALA A 64 1.89 9.99 10.12
CA ALA A 64 2.69 11.16 9.76
C ALA A 64 1.84 12.43 9.64
N LEU A 65 0.64 12.32 9.05
CA LEU A 65 -0.32 13.42 8.97
C LEU A 65 -0.84 13.81 10.37
N THR A 66 -1.08 12.83 11.24
CA THR A 66 -1.50 13.06 12.64
C THR A 66 -0.41 13.83 13.40
N GLU A 67 0.83 13.36 13.35
CA GLU A 67 1.95 14.06 14.00
C GLU A 67 2.10 15.48 13.43
N SER A 68 2.02 15.65 12.11
CA SER A 68 2.09 16.97 11.47
C SER A 68 0.99 17.92 12.00
N ALA A 69 -0.24 17.43 12.12
CA ALA A 69 -1.35 18.21 12.69
C ALA A 69 -1.14 18.57 14.16
N GLU A 70 -0.55 17.68 14.97
CA GLU A 70 -0.17 17.97 16.36
C GLU A 70 0.91 19.05 16.46
N ARG A 71 1.94 18.99 15.60
CA ARG A 71 2.99 20.02 15.52
C ARG A 71 2.43 21.38 15.13
N LEU A 72 1.55 21.41 14.13
CA LEU A 72 0.86 22.64 13.72
C LEU A 72 0.02 23.23 14.86
N GLN A 73 -0.74 22.38 15.55
CA GLN A 73 -1.55 22.79 16.71
C GLN A 73 -0.69 23.41 17.82
N ALA A 74 0.41 22.76 18.18
CA ALA A 74 1.34 23.23 19.21
C ALA A 74 2.01 24.56 18.83
N SER A 75 2.06 24.87 17.54
CA SER A 75 2.68 26.07 17.00
C SER A 75 1.70 27.22 16.75
N GLY A 76 0.43 27.06 17.17
CA GLY A 76 -0.61 28.08 17.02
C GLY A 76 -1.31 28.07 15.65
N LEU A 77 -0.95 27.16 14.74
CA LEU A 77 -1.55 26.99 13.42
C LEU A 77 -2.77 26.05 13.48
N GLY A 78 -3.74 26.44 14.31
CA GLY A 78 -4.91 25.61 14.61
C GLY A 78 -5.83 25.38 13.41
N ALA A 79 -5.91 26.34 12.48
CA ALA A 79 -6.73 26.22 11.27
C ALA A 79 -6.16 25.16 10.32
N GLU A 80 -4.84 25.16 10.14
CA GLU A 80 -4.10 24.20 9.33
C GLU A 80 -4.19 22.81 9.97
N ALA A 81 -3.96 22.71 11.28
CA ALA A 81 -4.12 21.46 12.03
C ALA A 81 -5.54 20.87 11.89
N ALA A 82 -6.57 21.71 11.98
CA ALA A 82 -7.96 21.28 11.81
C ALA A 82 -8.25 20.75 10.40
N ARG A 83 -7.66 21.38 9.36
CA ARG A 83 -7.79 20.90 7.98
C ARG A 83 -7.16 19.52 7.79
N LEU A 84 -5.94 19.29 8.31
CA LEU A 84 -5.30 17.98 8.24
C LEU A 84 -6.14 16.90 8.96
N ARG A 85 -6.66 17.20 10.16
CA ARG A 85 -7.52 16.27 10.91
C ARG A 85 -8.82 15.96 10.16
N ALA A 86 -9.42 16.95 9.49
CA ALA A 86 -10.62 16.74 8.69
C ALA A 86 -10.34 15.83 7.49
N ALA A 87 -9.20 16.00 6.81
CA ALA A 87 -8.79 15.12 5.71
C ALA A 87 -8.52 13.68 6.19
N LEU A 88 -7.85 13.51 7.33
CA LEU A 88 -7.65 12.22 7.99
C LEU A 88 -8.98 11.53 8.30
N ALA A 89 -9.88 12.23 8.98
CA ALA A 89 -11.19 11.69 9.32
C ALA A 89 -11.97 11.31 8.05
N ALA A 90 -11.94 12.13 7.00
CA ALA A 90 -12.58 11.79 5.73
C ALA A 90 -12.00 10.52 5.10
N ALA A 91 -10.69 10.30 5.18
CA ALA A 91 -10.05 9.09 4.69
C ALA A 91 -10.42 7.85 5.52
N GLU A 92 -10.53 7.97 6.85
CA GLU A 92 -10.90 6.86 7.76
C GLU A 92 -12.33 6.33 7.51
N HIS A 93 -13.25 7.18 7.07
CA HIS A 93 -14.63 6.77 6.77
C HIS A 93 -14.77 6.04 5.42
N LEU A 94 -13.67 5.84 4.68
CA LEU A 94 -13.70 5.13 3.40
C LEU A 94 -13.49 3.62 3.61
N ASP A 95 -14.53 2.83 3.30
CA ASP A 95 -14.49 1.37 3.35
C ASP A 95 -13.58 0.75 2.28
N ASP A 96 -13.38 1.44 1.15
CA ASP A 96 -12.51 0.97 0.06
C ASP A 96 -11.06 1.39 0.31
N ARG A 97 -10.18 0.40 0.54
CA ARG A 97 -8.74 0.60 0.75
C ARG A 97 -8.09 1.48 -0.33
N ALA A 98 -8.44 1.27 -1.60
CA ALA A 98 -7.85 2.04 -2.68
C ALA A 98 -8.30 3.51 -2.63
N ALA A 99 -9.57 3.76 -2.29
CA ALA A 99 -10.08 5.09 -2.02
C ALA A 99 -9.41 5.74 -0.80
N ARG A 100 -9.26 5.00 0.32
CA ARG A 100 -8.51 5.47 1.50
C ARG A 100 -7.08 5.88 1.15
N GLY A 101 -6.40 5.06 0.35
CA GLY A 101 -5.06 5.37 -0.14
C GLY A 101 -5.00 6.67 -0.93
N ARG A 102 -5.87 6.82 -1.94
CA ARG A 102 -5.92 8.07 -2.72
C ARG A 102 -6.26 9.30 -1.86
N ALA A 103 -7.13 9.14 -0.86
CA ALA A 103 -7.48 10.22 0.05
C ALA A 103 -6.30 10.64 0.94
N LEU A 104 -5.53 9.68 1.45
CA LEU A 104 -4.32 9.96 2.23
C LEU A 104 -3.21 10.57 1.36
N ASP A 105 -3.04 10.10 0.12
CA ASP A 105 -2.08 10.68 -0.84
C ASP A 105 -2.43 12.15 -1.13
N ALA A 106 -3.72 12.44 -1.39
CA ALA A 106 -4.20 13.81 -1.57
C ALA A 106 -4.00 14.68 -0.30
N ALA A 107 -4.23 14.12 0.89
CA ALA A 107 -4.01 14.82 2.14
C ALA A 107 -2.52 15.14 2.38
N LEU A 108 -1.61 14.25 1.98
CA LEU A 108 -0.16 14.50 2.01
C LEU A 108 0.23 15.63 1.06
N GLU A 109 -0.28 15.63 -0.17
CA GLU A 109 -0.04 16.69 -1.16
C GLU A 109 -0.55 18.05 -0.66
N ASP A 110 -1.79 18.10 -0.17
CA ASP A 110 -2.39 19.30 0.39
C ASP A 110 -1.60 19.82 1.61
N ALA A 111 -1.16 18.90 2.49
CA ALA A 111 -0.34 19.26 3.64
C ALA A 111 1.00 19.88 3.21
N LEU A 112 1.67 19.33 2.20
CA LEU A 112 2.91 19.91 1.67
C LEU A 112 2.68 21.32 1.11
N VAL A 113 1.57 21.55 0.39
CA VAL A 113 1.22 22.88 -0.14
C VAL A 113 0.93 23.88 1.00
N VAL A 114 0.22 23.45 2.03
CA VAL A 114 -0.10 24.30 3.20
C VAL A 114 1.18 24.66 3.97
N LEU A 115 2.04 23.67 4.23
CA LEU A 115 3.28 23.86 4.97
C LEU A 115 4.27 24.75 4.20
N ASP A 116 4.36 24.60 2.88
CA ASP A 116 5.22 25.46 2.06
C ASP A 116 4.77 26.93 2.10
N ARG A 117 3.45 27.18 2.05
CA ARG A 117 2.89 28.54 2.19
C ARG A 117 3.14 29.14 3.57
N ALA A 118 3.14 28.32 4.62
CA ALA A 118 3.35 28.74 5.99
C ALA A 118 4.83 28.67 6.42
N ARG A 119 5.78 28.44 5.51
CA ARG A 119 7.18 28.09 5.85
C ARG A 119 7.92 29.08 6.75
N ALA A 120 7.52 30.35 6.76
CA ALA A 120 8.09 31.37 7.63
C ALA A 120 7.57 31.29 9.08
N GLU A 121 6.47 30.58 9.31
CA GLU A 121 5.85 30.46 10.62
C GLU A 121 6.63 29.50 11.53
N PRO A 122 6.79 29.84 12.82
CA PRO A 122 7.45 28.96 13.78
C PRO A 122 6.78 27.59 13.83
N GLY A 123 7.58 26.52 13.86
CA GLY A 123 7.09 25.14 14.05
C GLY A 123 6.57 24.43 12.80
N VAL A 124 6.45 25.13 11.65
CA VAL A 124 6.12 24.51 10.36
C VAL A 124 7.20 23.53 9.90
N GLU A 125 8.48 23.83 10.16
CA GLU A 125 9.58 22.92 9.84
C GLU A 125 9.47 21.58 10.56
N ALA A 126 9.02 21.57 11.82
CA ALA A 126 8.80 20.35 12.58
C ALA A 126 7.63 19.52 12.01
N ALA A 127 6.55 20.19 11.60
CA ALA A 127 5.42 19.54 10.94
C ALA A 127 5.79 18.96 9.57
N LEU A 128 6.63 19.65 8.81
CA LEU A 128 7.17 19.20 7.52
C LEU A 128 8.14 18.02 7.69
N ALA A 129 8.94 18.01 8.76
CA ALA A 129 9.88 16.93 9.05
C ALA A 129 9.17 15.57 9.21
N SER A 130 8.01 15.53 9.87
CA SER A 130 7.21 14.29 10.01
C SER A 130 6.76 13.73 8.65
N ILE A 131 6.27 14.60 7.76
CA ILE A 131 5.84 14.19 6.42
C ILE A 131 7.04 13.74 5.58
N ARG A 132 8.17 14.48 5.64
CA ARG A 132 9.40 14.07 4.93
C ARG A 132 9.91 12.72 5.40
N ALA A 133 9.93 12.48 6.71
CA ALA A 133 10.39 11.21 7.27
C ALA A 133 9.55 10.04 6.71
N HIS A 134 8.23 10.22 6.62
CA HIS A 134 7.35 9.23 5.99
C HIS A 134 7.70 8.98 4.52
N LEU A 135 7.82 10.03 3.70
CA LEU A 135 8.11 9.89 2.26
C LEU A 135 9.47 9.23 2.00
N VAL A 136 10.49 9.58 2.80
CA VAL A 136 11.82 8.95 2.72
C VAL A 136 11.74 7.48 3.09
N ASN A 137 11.06 7.14 4.20
CA ASN A 137 10.90 5.76 4.64
C ASN A 137 10.11 4.93 3.62
N GLN A 138 9.07 5.49 3.02
CA GLN A 138 8.32 4.85 1.96
C GLN A 138 9.23 4.56 0.75
N THR A 139 10.00 5.55 0.31
CA THR A 139 10.95 5.40 -0.82
C THR A 139 11.98 4.30 -0.55
N ILE A 140 12.54 4.25 0.67
CA ILE A 140 13.50 3.21 1.07
C ILE A 140 12.83 1.82 1.05
N ARG A 141 11.60 1.70 1.59
CA ARG A 141 10.86 0.44 1.57
C ARG A 141 10.59 -0.02 0.15
N ASP A 142 10.15 0.88 -0.73
CA ASP A 142 9.88 0.56 -2.14
C ASP A 142 11.16 0.15 -2.90
N LEU A 143 12.29 0.79 -2.61
CA LEU A 143 13.60 0.39 -3.16
C LEU A 143 14.02 -1.01 -2.69
N MET A 144 13.93 -1.29 -1.40
CA MET A 144 14.29 -2.60 -0.84
C MET A 144 13.39 -3.72 -1.39
N ARG A 145 12.10 -3.41 -1.62
CA ARG A 145 11.12 -4.34 -2.21
C ARG A 145 11.34 -4.57 -3.70
N THR A 146 11.84 -3.59 -4.45
CA THR A 146 12.16 -3.76 -5.88
C THR A 146 13.51 -4.47 -6.11
N GLN A 147 14.47 -4.34 -5.20
CA GLN A 147 15.77 -5.01 -5.30
C GLN A 147 15.75 -6.50 -4.89
N ARG A 148 14.91 -6.90 -3.92
CA ARG A 148 14.80 -8.31 -3.47
C ARG A 148 14.43 -9.31 -4.60
N PRO A 149 13.44 -9.01 -5.47
CA PRO A 149 13.09 -9.88 -6.62
C PRO A 149 14.24 -10.06 -7.62
N LEU A 150 15.11 -9.05 -7.78
CA LEU A 150 16.25 -9.11 -8.70
C LEU A 150 17.36 -10.00 -8.15
N LEU A 151 17.68 -9.88 -6.86
CA LEU A 151 18.72 -10.70 -6.22
C LEU A 151 18.32 -12.18 -6.13
N ASN A 152 17.05 -12.48 -5.82
CA ASN A 152 16.55 -13.85 -5.77
C ASN A 152 16.51 -14.51 -7.16
N ARG A 153 16.36 -13.74 -8.24
CA ARG A 153 16.45 -14.24 -9.62
C ARG A 153 17.89 -14.46 -10.07
N ILE A 154 18.84 -13.65 -9.62
CA ILE A 154 20.26 -13.81 -9.93
C ILE A 154 20.87 -15.01 -9.21
N SER A 155 20.41 -15.34 -8.00
CA SER A 155 20.95 -16.50 -7.25
C SER A 155 20.36 -17.86 -7.67
N GLN A 156 19.42 -17.89 -8.61
CA GLN A 156 18.83 -19.12 -9.16
C GLN A 156 19.38 -19.47 -10.56
N GLY A 157 20.30 -18.65 -11.10
CA GLY A 157 21.10 -18.95 -12.30
C GLY A 157 22.54 -19.26 -11.94
#